data_AF-A0A162PEJ5-F1
#
_entry.id   AF-A0A162PEJ5-F1
#
_cell.length_a   1.000
_cell.length_b   1.000
_cell.length_c   1.000
_cell.angle_alpha   90.00
_cell.angle_beta   90.00
_cell.angle_gamma   90.00
#
_symmetry.space_group_name_H-M   'P 1'
#
loop_
_entity.id
_entity.type
_entity.pdbx_description
1 polymer ?
#
loop_
_entity_poly.entity_id
_entity_poly.type
_entity_poly.pdbx_seq_one_letter_code
_entity_poly.pdbx_strand_id
1 'polypeptide(L)'
;MTMKKFELFVFVLAAFLVVSTSALPRVARSAPQCPANDVGTAVFFPDPTNCKNYYMCSWGVAHLKSCPDGLYWNKALNVCDFASNVIC
;
A
#
# COMPACT_ATOMS: atom_id res chain seq x y z
N MET A 1 1.12 -20.03 46.17
CA MET A 1 2.16 -19.50 45.26
C MET A 1 1.62 -19.58 43.84
N THR A 2 0.60 -18.75 43.59
CA THR A 2 -0.55 -19.05 42.72
C THR A 2 -0.90 -17.85 41.84
N MET A 3 0.02 -16.89 41.71
CA MET A 3 -0.23 -15.59 41.07
C MET A 3 0.21 -15.52 39.61
N LYS A 4 1.15 -16.37 39.15
CA LYS A 4 1.65 -16.34 37.75
C LYS A 4 0.78 -17.11 36.74
N LYS A 5 -0.06 -18.03 37.23
CA LYS A 5 -1.01 -18.81 36.41
C LYS A 5 -2.31 -18.05 36.15
N PHE A 6 -2.67 -17.14 37.05
CA PHE A 6 -3.82 -16.24 36.91
C PHE A 6 -3.57 -15.18 35.82
N GLU A 7 -2.36 -14.59 35.81
CA GLU A 7 -1.92 -13.68 34.75
C GLU A 7 -2.01 -14.32 33.36
N LEU A 8 -1.53 -15.56 33.19
CA LEU A 8 -1.61 -16.29 31.91
C LEU A 8 -3.05 -16.54 31.44
N PHE A 9 -3.98 -16.84 32.36
CA PHE A 9 -5.39 -17.08 32.03
C PHE A 9 -6.12 -15.79 31.65
N VAL A 10 -5.76 -14.68 32.31
CA VAL A 10 -6.26 -13.33 31.97
C VAL A 10 -5.81 -12.92 30.56
N PHE A 11 -4.57 -13.23 30.15
CA PHE A 11 -4.10 -12.98 28.78
C PHE A 11 -4.84 -13.82 27.73
N VAL A 12 -5.19 -15.07 28.02
CA VAL A 12 -5.92 -15.94 27.08
C VAL A 12 -7.38 -15.51 26.93
N LEU A 13 -8.03 -15.05 28.00
CA LEU A 13 -9.41 -14.55 27.94
C LEU A 13 -9.50 -13.14 27.32
N ALA A 14 -8.51 -12.29 27.58
CA ALA A 14 -8.39 -11.00 26.90
C ALA A 14 -8.09 -11.17 25.40
N ALA A 15 -7.34 -12.21 25.01
CA ALA A 15 -7.07 -12.55 23.61
C ALA A 15 -8.34 -12.78 22.79
N PHE A 16 -9.40 -13.38 23.37
CA PHE A 16 -10.67 -13.57 22.65
C PHE A 16 -11.47 -12.27 22.45
N LEU A 17 -11.29 -11.24 23.29
CA LEU A 17 -11.90 -9.92 23.08
C LEU A 17 -11.04 -8.97 22.25
N VAL A 18 -9.72 -9.18 22.16
CA VAL A 18 -8.84 -8.45 21.22
C VAL A 18 -8.79 -9.05 19.81
N VAL A 19 -9.53 -10.14 19.53
CA VAL A 19 -9.78 -10.64 18.15
C VAL A 19 -10.67 -9.68 17.34
N SER A 20 -11.04 -8.51 17.88
CA SER A 20 -11.69 -7.42 17.15
C SER A 20 -10.77 -6.23 16.83
N THR A 21 -9.51 -6.18 17.28
CA THR A 21 -8.59 -5.05 17.01
C THR A 21 -7.48 -5.36 16.02
N SER A 22 -7.39 -6.58 15.49
CA SER A 22 -6.65 -6.81 14.25
C SER A 22 -7.51 -6.28 13.09
N ALA A 23 -7.49 -4.96 12.90
CA ALA A 23 -7.28 -4.50 11.53
C ALA A 23 -6.13 -5.37 11.03
N LEU A 24 -6.39 -6.22 10.02
CA LEU A 24 -5.38 -7.10 9.47
C LEU A 24 -4.07 -6.29 9.37
N PRO A 25 -2.88 -6.90 9.44
CA PRO A 25 -1.82 -6.37 8.62
C PRO A 25 -2.34 -6.49 7.19
N ARG A 26 -3.18 -5.53 6.77
CA ARG A 26 -3.15 -5.08 5.40
C ARG A 26 -1.66 -4.84 5.28
N VAL A 27 -1.00 -5.60 4.44
CA VAL A 27 0.07 -5.03 3.65
C VAL A 27 -0.63 -3.87 2.94
N ALA A 28 -0.82 -2.77 3.67
CA ALA A 28 -1.27 -1.51 3.19
C ALA A 28 -0.02 -1.09 2.45
N ARG A 29 0.06 -1.57 1.21
CA ARG A 29 1.06 -1.20 0.22
C ARG A 29 1.30 0.27 0.47
N SER A 30 2.45 0.61 1.05
CA SER A 30 2.64 1.91 1.69
C SER A 30 2.54 2.93 0.59
N ALA A 31 1.34 3.48 0.43
CA ALA A 31 1.03 4.32 -0.70
C ALA A 31 1.93 5.55 -0.59
N PRO A 32 2.50 6.01 -1.70
CA PRO A 32 3.39 7.16 -1.68
C PRO A 32 2.62 8.37 -1.14
N GLN A 33 3.35 9.25 -0.45
CA GLN A 33 2.76 10.51 0.01
C GLN A 33 2.55 11.43 -1.19
N CYS A 34 1.28 11.70 -1.49
CA CYS A 34 0.92 12.71 -2.47
C CYS A 34 1.02 14.11 -1.87
N PRO A 35 1.43 15.12 -2.65
CA PRO A 35 1.34 16.50 -2.22
C PRO A 35 -0.12 16.89 -2.00
N ALA A 36 -0.40 17.71 -0.97
CA ALA A 36 -1.76 18.15 -0.64
C ALA A 36 -2.42 18.94 -1.79
N ASN A 37 -1.60 19.61 -2.60
CA ASN A 37 -2.03 20.41 -3.73
C ASN A 37 -1.34 19.88 -4.99
N ASP A 38 -2.11 19.27 -5.89
CA ASP A 38 -1.69 18.76 -7.20
C ASP A 38 -2.39 19.50 -8.36
N VAL A 39 -3.01 20.64 -8.06
CA VAL A 39 -3.74 21.46 -9.03
C VAL A 39 -2.78 21.95 -10.13
N GLY A 40 -2.99 21.43 -11.35
CA GLY A 40 -2.24 21.82 -12.55
C GLY A 40 -0.99 21.00 -12.84
N THR A 41 -0.64 19.99 -12.03
CA THR A 41 0.47 19.07 -12.34
C THR A 41 0.11 17.65 -11.94
N ALA A 42 0.05 16.75 -12.91
CA ALA A 42 -0.18 15.34 -12.63
C ALA A 42 1.05 14.72 -11.96
N VAL A 43 0.87 14.19 -10.75
CA VAL A 43 1.94 13.53 -9.98
C VAL A 43 1.72 12.02 -10.03
N PHE A 44 2.77 11.30 -10.39
CA PHE A 44 2.76 9.84 -10.47
C PHE A 44 3.92 9.23 -9.70
N PHE A 45 3.70 8.03 -9.17
CA PHE A 45 4.73 7.25 -8.48
C PHE A 45 4.71 5.79 -8.96
N PRO A 46 5.86 5.14 -9.15
CA PRO A 46 5.90 3.73 -9.46
C PRO A 46 5.47 2.89 -8.25
N ASP A 47 4.88 1.74 -8.52
CA ASP A 47 4.58 0.75 -7.49
C ASP A 47 5.84 -0.10 -7.21
N PRO A 48 6.35 -0.14 -5.97
CA PRO A 48 7.61 -0.80 -5.66
C PRO A 48 7.55 -2.33 -5.74
N THR A 49 6.36 -2.93 -5.80
CA THR A 49 6.19 -4.39 -5.81
C THR A 49 5.58 -4.93 -7.08
N ASN A 50 5.03 -4.08 -7.95
CA ASN A 50 4.47 -4.51 -9.23
C ASN A 50 4.64 -3.44 -10.30
N CYS A 51 5.54 -3.67 -11.26
CA CYS A 51 5.81 -2.72 -12.32
C CYS A 51 4.71 -2.55 -13.37
N LYS A 52 3.65 -3.37 -13.32
CA LYS A 52 2.42 -3.10 -14.07
C LYS A 52 1.63 -1.95 -13.44
N ASN A 53 1.89 -1.63 -12.19
CA ASN A 53 1.11 -0.66 -11.43
C ASN A 53 1.86 0.65 -11.21
N TYR A 54 1.09 1.70 -11.00
CA TYR A 54 1.56 3.01 -10.61
C TYR A 54 0.50 3.70 -9.77
N TYR A 55 0.90 4.74 -9.06
CA TYR A 55 -0.01 5.60 -8.31
C TYR A 55 -0.16 6.93 -9.04
N MET A 56 -1.40 7.39 -9.15
CA MET A 56 -1.73 8.74 -9.62
C MET A 56 -2.28 9.54 -8.45
N CYS A 57 -1.71 10.70 -8.17
CA CYS A 57 -2.23 11.59 -7.14
C CYS A 57 -3.46 12.35 -7.65
N SER A 58 -4.45 12.48 -6.78
CA SER A 58 -5.60 13.37 -6.96
C SER A 58 -6.01 13.90 -5.59
N TRP A 59 -6.00 15.22 -5.39
CA TRP A 59 -6.41 15.87 -4.13
C TRP A 59 -5.66 15.34 -2.90
N GLY A 60 -4.35 15.08 -3.03
CA GLY A 60 -3.52 14.54 -1.95
C GLY A 60 -3.71 13.04 -1.67
N VAL A 61 -4.46 12.33 -2.52
CA VAL A 61 -4.71 10.89 -2.39
C VAL A 61 -4.00 10.11 -3.50
N ALA A 62 -3.24 9.08 -3.12
CA ALA A 62 -2.59 8.18 -4.07
C ALA A 62 -3.57 7.11 -4.56
N HIS A 63 -3.93 7.16 -5.84
CA HIS A 63 -4.78 6.16 -6.47
C HIS A 63 -3.94 5.13 -7.21
N LEU A 64 -3.99 3.87 -6.77
CA LEU A 64 -3.36 2.76 -7.48
C LEU A 64 -4.08 2.53 -8.82
N LYS A 65 -3.29 2.44 -9.90
CA LYS A 65 -3.71 2.14 -11.26
C LYS A 65 -2.84 1.01 -11.81
N SER A 66 -3.40 0.23 -12.72
CA SER A 66 -2.67 -0.78 -13.48
C SER A 66 -2.63 -0.39 -14.95
N CYS A 67 -1.49 -0.63 -15.59
CA CYS A 67 -1.38 -0.54 -17.03
C CYS A 67 -2.23 -1.62 -17.72
N PRO A 68 -2.64 -1.39 -18.98
CA PRO A 68 -3.25 -2.42 -19.82
C PRO A 68 -2.39 -3.68 -19.93
N ASP A 69 -2.99 -4.76 -20.41
CA ASP A 69 -2.28 -6.04 -20.56
C ASP A 69 -1.08 -5.92 -21.52
N GLY A 70 0.04 -6.53 -21.14
CA GLY A 70 1.29 -6.48 -21.88
C GLY A 70 2.12 -5.19 -21.71
N LEU A 71 1.61 -4.20 -20.97
CA LEU A 71 2.30 -2.92 -20.72
C LEU A 71 2.69 -2.75 -19.24
N TYR A 72 3.72 -1.94 -19.00
CA TYR A 72 4.32 -1.68 -17.71
C TYR A 72 4.55 -0.18 -17.53
N TRP A 73 4.61 0.28 -16.29
CA TRP A 73 4.75 1.70 -15.99
C TRP A 73 6.16 2.22 -16.28
N ASN A 74 6.28 3.10 -17.27
CA ASN A 74 7.51 3.83 -17.58
C ASN A 74 7.59 5.11 -16.73
N LYS A 75 8.30 5.06 -15.61
CA LYS A 75 8.48 6.21 -14.70
C LYS A 75 9.22 7.41 -15.30
N ALA A 76 9.95 7.23 -16.41
CA ALA A 76 10.66 8.33 -17.07
C ALA A 76 9.74 9.16 -17.96
N LEU A 77 8.75 8.51 -18.59
CA LEU A 77 7.80 9.14 -19.50
C LEU A 77 6.41 9.34 -18.89
N ASN A 78 6.16 8.79 -17.70
CA ASN A 78 4.86 8.75 -17.02
C ASN A 78 3.74 8.15 -17.89
N VAL A 79 4.04 7.06 -18.61
CA VAL A 79 3.09 6.32 -19.45
C VAL A 79 3.25 4.81 -19.28
N CYS A 80 2.25 4.06 -19.73
CA CYS A 80 2.37 2.61 -19.88
C CYS A 80 3.08 2.28 -21.20
N ASP A 81 4.14 1.48 -21.14
CA ASP A 81 5.01 1.15 -22.27
C ASP A 81 5.37 -0.33 -22.26
N PHE A 82 5.98 -0.83 -23.33
CA PHE A 82 6.44 -2.20 -23.42
C PHE A 82 7.56 -2.49 -22.42
N ALA A 83 7.63 -3.74 -21.94
CA ALA A 83 8.63 -4.18 -20.96
C ALA A 83 10.08 -3.87 -21.39
N SER A 84 10.38 -3.85 -22.69
CA SER A 84 11.71 -3.52 -23.22
C SER A 84 12.14 -2.07 -22.95
N ASN A 85 11.20 -1.17 -22.70
CA ASN A 85 11.42 0.27 -22.51
C ASN A 85 11.30 0.69 -21.03
N VAL A 86 10.99 -0.25 -20.13
CA VAL A 86 10.67 0.03 -18.72
C VAL A 86 11.78 -0.48 -17.82
N ILE A 87 12.29 0.40 -16.96
CA ILE A 87 13.15 0.02 -15.83
C ILE A 87 12.29 -0.13 -14.59
N CYS A 88 11.93 -1.39 -14.35
CA CYS A 88 11.50 -1.93 -13.08
C CYS A 88 12.76 -2.18 -12.23
#